data_AF-A0A0A8LCH0-F1
#
_entry.id   AF-A0A0A8LCH0-F1
#
_cell.length_a   1.000
_cell.length_b   1.000
_cell.length_c   1.000
_cell.angle_alpha   90.00
_cell.angle_beta   90.00
_cell.angle_gamma   90.00
#
_symmetry.space_group_name_H-M   'P 1'
#
loop_
_entity.id
_entity.type
_entity.pdbx_description
1 polymer ?
#
loop_
_entity_poly.entity_id
_entity_poly.type
_entity_poly.pdbx_seq_one_letter_code
_entity_poly.pdbx_strand_id
1 'polypeptide(L)'
;MRLVVFSGGTATNSLLECFEELSRDAKTTAEPTVTYIIPVSDNGGSTSEILRCFGGIALGDLRSRALNLFQNEPLRHFLHHRLHRDSIRAKREWESLIRGEHRWWKPISPDRSPGASAEISARASAEASALCAELQRLFHVFAAKVRDLQCHFDFAAASVGNIMLKSMEMESGIDAALHKFLQLGGVPPNYSIVPCVTLPAHLLHPLQPPCPSPTLQLQLVLANGDVITGQSEISHPADPALKSQLHFCKSSGSHAQLAAAVQQLRYVVDDRGTLSPAVPAASAAGVRAIESADFIVYSIGSVITSLMPSLIVPEIARAIAANSAATKVLLQNGTYDRESFGLDSRSYTQLVESTLRQAANVDRCDGDNGQERSVFCSHVIRLANSEIPEHVTDDQRRNGTSTSTGTGTGTVTVTIQGDADRFYDPQTLLNTLRSIP
;
A
#
# COMPACT_ATOMS: atom_id res chain seq x y z
N MET A 1 -17.43 -14.01 3.67
CA MET A 1 -16.39 -14.41 2.70
C MET A 1 -15.06 -13.81 3.13
N ARG A 2 -13.95 -14.55 3.02
CA ARG A 2 -12.59 -14.06 3.30
C ARG A 2 -12.02 -13.38 2.07
N LEU A 3 -11.83 -12.07 2.15
CA LEU A 3 -11.38 -11.22 1.06
C LEU A 3 -9.94 -10.77 1.29
N VAL A 4 -9.06 -11.02 0.33
CA VAL A 4 -7.71 -10.45 0.28
C VAL A 4 -7.66 -9.38 -0.79
N VAL A 5 -7.13 -8.21 -0.43
CA VAL A 5 -6.96 -7.08 -1.35
C VAL A 5 -5.48 -6.69 -1.40
N PHE A 6 -4.86 -6.88 -2.54
CA PHE A 6 -3.57 -6.26 -2.85
C PHE A 6 -3.82 -4.82 -3.27
N SER A 7 -3.28 -3.86 -2.52
CA SER A 7 -3.45 -2.43 -2.82
C SER A 7 -2.22 -1.64 -2.37
N GLY A 8 -1.97 -0.51 -3.01
CA GLY A 8 -1.03 0.51 -2.51
C GLY A 8 -1.76 1.66 -1.81
N GLY A 9 -1.27 2.88 -2.05
CA GLY A 9 -1.73 4.12 -1.43
C GLY A 9 -3.19 4.52 -1.68
N THR A 10 -3.43 5.69 -2.27
CA THR A 10 -4.73 6.37 -2.16
C THR A 10 -5.83 5.86 -3.09
N ALA A 11 -5.48 5.28 -4.24
CA ALA A 11 -6.46 4.92 -5.29
C ALA A 11 -7.55 3.98 -4.78
N THR A 12 -7.17 2.99 -3.96
CA THR A 12 -8.11 2.00 -3.41
C THR A 12 -9.00 2.55 -2.28
N ASN A 13 -8.75 3.77 -1.77
CA ASN A 13 -9.54 4.31 -0.65
C ASN A 13 -11.02 4.52 -0.98
N SER A 14 -11.35 4.84 -2.23
CA SER A 14 -12.75 4.98 -2.69
C SER A 14 -13.48 3.64 -2.78
N LEU A 15 -12.78 2.51 -2.71
CA LEU A 15 -13.34 1.16 -2.86
C LEU A 15 -13.43 0.40 -1.52
N LEU A 16 -13.12 1.05 -0.40
CA LEU A 16 -13.13 0.41 0.92
C LEU A 16 -14.50 -0.16 1.29
N GLU A 17 -15.55 0.65 1.13
CA GLU A 17 -16.93 0.23 1.40
C GLU A 17 -17.36 -0.91 0.47
N CYS A 18 -17.02 -0.82 -0.83
CA CYS A 18 -17.25 -1.90 -1.79
C CYS A 18 -16.65 -3.24 -1.32
N PHE A 19 -15.41 -3.24 -0.85
CA PHE A 19 -14.74 -4.46 -0.38
C PHE A 19 -15.30 -4.98 0.95
N GLU A 20 -15.66 -4.08 1.86
CA GLU A 20 -16.39 -4.46 3.07
C GLU A 20 -17.71 -5.15 2.71
N GLU A 21 -18.53 -4.52 1.88
CA GLU A 21 -19.82 -5.04 1.41
C GLU A 21 -19.69 -6.38 0.68
N LEU A 22 -18.62 -6.55 -0.10
CA LEU A 22 -18.33 -7.78 -0.82
C LEU A 22 -17.98 -8.92 0.15
N SER A 23 -17.21 -8.62 1.19
CA SER A 23 -16.79 -9.62 2.18
C SER A 23 -17.92 -10.06 3.12
N ARG A 24 -18.97 -9.23 3.29
CA ARG A 24 -20.19 -9.59 4.02
C ARG A 24 -20.89 -10.73 3.32
N ASP A 25 -20.97 -11.86 4.00
CA ASP A 25 -21.78 -12.98 3.54
C ASP A 25 -23.20 -12.83 4.10
N ALA A 26 -24.19 -12.71 3.22
CA ALA A 26 -25.60 -12.63 3.62
C ALA A 26 -26.12 -13.92 4.29
N LYS A 27 -25.38 -15.03 4.20
CA LYS A 27 -25.77 -16.36 4.70
C LYS A 27 -25.08 -16.78 6.00
N THR A 28 -24.05 -16.07 6.47
CA THR A 28 -23.33 -16.41 7.71
C THR A 28 -23.30 -15.23 8.69
N THR A 29 -23.34 -15.53 9.98
CA THR A 29 -23.22 -14.53 11.07
C THR A 29 -21.77 -14.23 11.44
N ALA A 30 -20.80 -14.71 10.66
CA ALA A 30 -19.38 -14.49 10.88
C ALA A 30 -18.97 -13.10 10.37
N GLU A 31 -18.10 -12.42 11.12
CA GLU A 31 -17.67 -11.06 10.76
C GLU A 31 -16.91 -11.06 9.41
N PRO A 32 -17.18 -10.08 8.52
CA PRO A 32 -16.55 -9.95 7.21
C PRO A 32 -15.03 -9.79 7.30
N THR A 33 -14.25 -10.79 6.92
CA THR A 33 -12.79 -10.72 7.08
C THR A 33 -12.13 -10.14 5.83
N VAL A 34 -11.68 -8.87 5.91
CA VAL A 34 -10.94 -8.19 4.83
C VAL A 34 -9.49 -8.03 5.24
N THR A 35 -8.58 -8.61 4.45
CA THR A 35 -7.13 -8.44 4.65
C THR A 35 -6.53 -7.62 3.51
N TYR A 36 -5.95 -6.48 3.86
CA TYR A 36 -5.18 -5.65 2.94
C TYR A 36 -3.70 -6.02 3.01
N ILE A 37 -3.12 -6.45 1.89
CA ILE A 37 -1.69 -6.69 1.75
C ILE A 37 -1.07 -5.47 1.05
N ILE A 38 -0.21 -4.76 1.77
CA ILE A 38 0.27 -3.42 1.41
C ILE A 38 1.78 -3.46 1.12
N PRO A 39 2.25 -2.88 0.00
CA PRO A 39 3.68 -2.75 -0.29
C PRO A 39 4.37 -1.78 0.68
N VAL A 40 5.64 -2.01 0.97
CA VAL A 40 6.41 -1.25 1.98
C VAL A 40 7.70 -0.65 1.44
N SER A 41 7.65 -0.16 0.20
CA SER A 41 8.80 0.39 -0.53
C SER A 41 8.67 1.84 -1.00
N ASP A 42 7.60 2.53 -0.62
CA ASP A 42 7.42 3.96 -0.91
C ASP A 42 8.53 4.79 -0.26
N ASN A 43 9.34 5.47 -1.07
CA ASN A 43 10.44 6.30 -0.61
C ASN A 43 10.23 7.80 -0.87
N GLY A 44 8.96 8.25 -1.00
CA GLY A 44 8.61 9.65 -1.23
C GLY A 44 8.19 10.45 0.02
N GLY A 45 8.31 11.78 -0.05
CA GLY A 45 7.76 12.73 0.93
C GLY A 45 8.14 12.46 2.39
N SER A 46 7.19 12.50 3.32
CA SER A 46 7.45 12.24 4.75
C SER A 46 8.03 10.85 5.02
N THR A 47 7.80 9.87 4.15
CA THR A 47 8.35 8.53 4.32
C THR A 47 9.86 8.53 4.06
N SER A 48 10.32 9.31 3.06
CA SER A 48 11.74 9.38 2.69
C SER A 48 12.63 9.85 3.85
N GLU A 49 12.18 10.85 4.61
CA GLU A 49 12.95 11.39 5.73
C GLU A 49 13.04 10.41 6.91
N ILE A 50 11.97 9.66 7.17
CA ILE A 50 11.97 8.59 8.18
C ILE A 50 12.93 7.48 7.76
N LEU A 51 12.88 7.04 6.49
CA LEU A 51 13.79 6.02 5.97
C LEU A 51 15.25 6.49 6.00
N ARG A 52 15.52 7.74 5.61
CA ARG A 52 16.87 8.32 5.63
C ARG A 52 17.47 8.33 7.04
N CYS A 53 16.68 8.65 8.05
CA CYS A 53 17.15 8.77 9.43
C CYS A 53 17.17 7.45 10.18
N PHE A 54 16.21 6.55 9.94
CA PHE A 54 16.00 5.35 10.76
C PHE A 54 16.10 4.04 10.00
N GLY A 55 16.08 4.06 8.67
CA GLY A 55 16.07 2.87 7.83
C GLY A 55 14.80 2.04 7.91
N GLY A 56 14.90 0.79 7.45
CA GLY A 56 13.83 -0.21 7.50
C GLY A 56 12.89 -0.13 6.30
N ILE A 57 11.59 -0.22 6.58
CA ILE A 57 10.52 -0.27 5.56
C ILE A 57 9.66 1.00 5.54
N ALA A 58 9.02 1.25 4.41
CA ALA A 58 8.09 2.36 4.25
C ALA A 58 6.77 2.10 5.00
N LEU A 59 6.36 3.05 5.84
CA LEU A 59 5.13 2.96 6.65
C LEU A 59 3.96 3.78 6.08
N GLY A 60 4.20 4.56 5.02
CA GLY A 60 3.27 5.57 4.52
C GLY A 60 1.93 5.02 4.03
N ASP A 61 1.96 3.95 3.24
CA ASP A 61 0.77 3.30 2.68
C ASP A 61 0.03 2.46 3.73
N LEU A 62 0.76 1.79 4.64
CA LEU A 62 0.18 1.10 5.80
C LEU A 62 -0.63 2.07 6.67
N ARG A 63 -0.03 3.20 7.05
CA ARG A 63 -0.70 4.28 7.77
C ARG A 63 -1.91 4.79 6.96
N SER A 64 -1.75 5.03 5.66
CA SER A 64 -2.82 5.54 4.82
C SER A 64 -4.03 4.60 4.85
N ARG A 65 -3.84 3.29 4.64
CA ARG A 65 -4.92 2.31 4.71
C ARG A 65 -5.56 2.29 6.09
N ALA A 66 -4.76 2.27 7.16
CA ALA A 66 -5.26 2.25 8.53
C ALA A 66 -6.16 3.46 8.82
N LEU A 67 -5.69 4.68 8.56
CA LEU A 67 -6.45 5.89 8.84
C LEU A 67 -7.78 5.98 8.07
N ASN A 68 -7.88 5.34 6.90
CA ASN A 68 -9.14 5.31 6.14
C ASN A 68 -10.14 4.27 6.66
N LEU A 69 -9.74 3.42 7.61
CA LEU A 69 -10.61 2.47 8.32
C LEU A 69 -10.94 2.94 9.75
N PHE A 70 -10.32 4.02 10.23
CA PHE A 70 -10.54 4.54 11.59
C PHE A 70 -12.00 4.97 11.77
N GLN A 71 -12.60 4.57 12.88
CA GLN A 71 -13.94 4.98 13.30
C GLN A 71 -13.90 6.24 14.18
N ASN A 72 -12.76 6.50 14.85
CA ASN A 72 -12.54 7.72 15.61
C ASN A 72 -12.15 8.87 14.68
N GLU A 73 -13.14 9.62 14.20
CA GLU A 73 -12.94 10.73 13.26
C GLU A 73 -12.01 11.85 13.80
N PRO A 74 -12.15 12.35 15.04
CA PRO A 74 -11.21 13.32 15.59
C PRO A 74 -9.74 12.84 15.59
N LEU A 75 -9.50 11.58 15.97
CA LEU A 75 -8.17 10.98 15.94
C LEU A 75 -7.66 10.78 14.51
N ARG A 76 -8.54 10.35 13.59
CA ARG A 76 -8.21 10.24 12.17
C ARG A 76 -7.70 11.57 11.62
N HIS A 77 -8.41 12.67 11.89
CA HIS A 77 -7.99 14.02 11.46
C HIS A 77 -6.65 14.43 12.09
N PHE A 78 -6.46 14.15 13.39
CA PHE A 78 -5.21 14.40 14.09
C PHE A 78 -4.02 13.71 13.40
N LEU A 79 -4.16 12.42 13.07
CA LEU A 79 -3.08 11.61 12.50
C LEU A 79 -2.90 11.82 10.98
N HIS A 80 -3.92 12.35 10.28
CA HIS A 80 -3.78 12.83 8.92
C HIS A 80 -2.98 14.14 8.82
N HIS A 81 -2.84 14.89 9.91
CA HIS A 81 -2.10 16.15 9.92
C HIS A 81 -0.68 15.96 9.39
N ARG A 82 -0.28 16.89 8.53
CA ARG A 82 1.10 17.05 8.07
C ARG A 82 1.61 18.37 8.61
N LEU A 83 2.81 18.34 9.18
CA LEU A 83 3.46 19.55 9.67
C LEU A 83 3.69 20.54 8.53
N HIS A 84 3.90 21.80 8.91
CA HIS A 84 4.19 22.86 7.96
C HIS A 84 5.34 22.51 6.99
N ARG A 85 5.32 23.05 5.76
CA ARG A 85 6.36 22.77 4.75
C ARG A 85 7.70 23.45 5.03
N ASP A 86 7.66 24.64 5.65
CA ASP A 86 8.85 25.32 6.18
C ASP A 86 9.39 24.61 7.43
N SER A 87 10.66 24.21 7.40
CA SER A 87 11.31 23.40 8.45
C SER A 87 11.29 24.07 9.84
N ILE A 88 11.43 25.40 9.91
CA ILE A 88 11.44 26.12 11.20
C ILE A 88 10.03 26.09 11.83
N ARG A 89 9.00 26.40 11.05
CA ARG A 89 7.61 26.32 11.50
C ARG A 89 7.20 24.89 11.83
N ALA A 90 7.63 23.91 11.02
CA ALA A 90 7.37 22.50 11.26
C ALA A 90 7.96 22.03 12.59
N LYS A 91 9.19 22.43 12.91
CA LYS A 91 9.83 22.13 14.20
C LYS A 91 9.04 22.73 15.38
N ARG A 92 8.54 23.96 15.27
CA ARG A 92 7.69 24.58 16.31
C ARG A 92 6.36 23.86 16.47
N GLU A 93 5.72 23.46 15.38
CA GLU A 93 4.50 22.64 15.42
C GLU A 93 4.76 21.29 16.08
N TRP A 94 5.86 20.62 15.73
CA TRP A 94 6.30 19.38 16.35
C TRP A 94 6.50 19.51 17.87
N GLU A 95 7.21 20.54 18.31
CA GLU A 95 7.42 20.81 19.74
C GLU A 95 6.10 21.09 20.48
N SER A 96 5.15 21.75 19.81
CA SER A 96 3.79 21.97 20.33
C SER A 96 2.97 20.67 20.44
N LEU A 97 3.14 19.73 19.50
CA LEU A 97 2.55 18.39 19.59
C LEU A 97 3.08 17.64 20.80
N ILE A 98 4.40 17.60 21.02
CA ILE A 98 5.03 16.96 22.19
C ILE A 98 4.47 17.52 23.51
N ARG A 99 4.31 18.84 23.62
CA ARG A 99 3.82 19.51 24.84
C ARG A 99 2.32 19.37 25.08
N GLY A 100 1.54 18.85 24.12
CA GLY A 100 0.08 18.80 24.26
C GLY A 100 -0.64 20.12 23.95
N GLU A 101 0.06 21.10 23.36
CA GLU A 101 -0.44 22.47 23.15
C GLU A 101 -1.03 22.69 21.74
N HIS A 102 -0.73 21.78 20.81
CA HIS A 102 -1.17 21.90 19.42
C HIS A 102 -2.70 21.87 19.29
N ARG A 103 -3.26 22.65 18.36
CA ARG A 103 -4.71 22.79 18.17
C ARG A 103 -5.46 21.47 17.96
N TRP A 104 -4.78 20.46 17.41
CA TRP A 104 -5.38 19.14 17.16
C TRP A 104 -5.61 18.32 18.43
N TRP A 105 -5.00 18.66 19.56
CA TRP A 105 -5.33 18.00 20.84
C TRP A 105 -6.76 18.29 21.27
N LYS A 106 -7.32 19.47 20.94
CA LYS A 106 -8.62 19.90 21.43
C LYS A 106 -9.77 18.94 21.06
N PRO A 107 -9.94 18.47 19.80
CA PRO A 107 -11.03 17.55 19.44
C PRO A 107 -10.93 16.13 20.03
N ILE A 108 -9.75 15.70 20.49
CA ILE A 108 -9.53 14.37 21.08
C ILE A 108 -9.38 14.41 22.61
N SER A 109 -9.33 15.62 23.18
CA SER A 109 -9.24 15.82 24.63
C SER A 109 -10.61 15.66 25.28
N PRO A 110 -10.65 15.35 26.59
CA PRO A 110 -11.90 15.21 27.32
C PRO A 110 -12.77 16.46 27.23
N ASP A 111 -14.05 16.30 26.84
CA ASP A 111 -15.02 17.38 26.89
C ASP A 111 -15.37 17.69 28.36
N ARG A 112 -15.23 18.96 28.75
CA ARG A 112 -15.59 19.44 30.09
C ARG A 112 -16.98 20.07 30.12
N SER A 113 -17.76 19.96 29.04
CA SER A 113 -19.08 20.57 28.92
C SER A 113 -20.09 19.93 29.90
N PRO A 114 -20.73 20.72 30.78
CA PRO A 114 -21.69 20.22 31.75
C PRO A 114 -23.04 19.95 31.06
N GLY A 115 -23.29 18.73 30.60
CA GLY A 115 -24.57 18.41 29.95
C GLY A 115 -24.93 16.94 29.71
N ALA A 116 -23.99 16.00 29.83
CA ALA A 116 -24.25 14.56 29.67
C ALA A 116 -24.35 13.82 31.01
N SER A 117 -25.05 12.67 31.03
CA SER A 117 -25.16 11.78 32.20
C SER A 117 -23.77 11.53 32.82
N ALA A 118 -23.65 11.77 34.14
CA ALA A 118 -22.37 11.91 34.84
C ALA A 118 -21.41 10.70 34.66
N GLU A 119 -21.94 9.47 34.60
CA GLU A 119 -21.15 8.25 34.48
C GLU A 119 -20.64 7.98 33.04
N ILE A 120 -21.49 8.17 32.03
CA ILE A 120 -21.11 8.01 30.61
C ILE A 120 -20.09 9.08 30.23
N SER A 121 -20.28 10.31 30.73
CA SER A 121 -19.33 11.41 30.56
C SER A 121 -17.98 11.13 31.23
N ALA A 122 -17.98 10.54 32.43
CA ALA A 122 -16.75 10.19 33.15
C ALA A 122 -15.91 9.12 32.43
N ARG A 123 -16.55 8.06 31.91
CA ARG A 123 -15.86 6.99 31.18
C ARG A 123 -15.27 7.50 29.86
N ALA A 124 -16.05 8.22 29.06
CA ALA A 124 -15.56 8.82 27.82
C ALA A 124 -14.40 9.81 28.06
N SER A 125 -14.48 10.58 29.15
CA SER A 125 -13.41 11.49 29.58
C SER A 125 -12.14 10.75 30.01
N ALA A 126 -12.25 9.62 30.71
CA ALA A 126 -11.12 8.78 31.08
C ALA A 126 -10.45 8.14 29.85
N GLU A 127 -11.26 7.61 28.92
CA GLU A 127 -10.78 7.04 27.65
C GLU A 127 -10.05 8.08 26.80
N ALA A 128 -10.61 9.29 26.66
CA ALA A 128 -9.97 10.42 25.98
C ALA A 128 -8.66 10.84 26.66
N SER A 129 -8.63 10.88 28.00
CA SER A 129 -7.41 11.20 28.77
C SER A 129 -6.31 10.17 28.55
N ALA A 130 -6.67 8.88 28.56
CA ALA A 130 -5.74 7.78 28.33
C ALA A 130 -5.19 7.80 26.90
N LEU A 131 -6.05 8.06 25.90
CA LEU A 131 -5.64 8.25 24.50
C LEU A 131 -4.64 9.40 24.38
N CYS A 132 -4.95 10.56 24.97
CA CYS A 132 -4.06 11.72 24.90
C CYS A 132 -2.70 11.43 25.55
N ALA A 133 -2.68 10.78 26.71
CA ALA A 133 -1.46 10.39 27.40
C ALA A 133 -0.62 9.42 26.57
N GLU A 134 -1.25 8.43 25.92
CA GLU A 134 -0.54 7.47 25.07
C GLU A 134 0.05 8.12 23.81
N LEU A 135 -0.70 8.98 23.11
CA LEU A 135 -0.19 9.73 21.95
C LEU A 135 0.99 10.61 22.36
N GLN A 136 0.88 11.30 23.50
CA GLN A 136 1.93 12.15 24.01
C GLN A 136 3.18 11.33 24.37
N ARG A 137 3.02 10.16 24.99
CA ARG A 137 4.12 9.23 25.26
C ARG A 137 4.83 8.80 23.98
N LEU A 138 4.08 8.42 22.93
CA LEU A 138 4.64 8.04 21.63
C LEU A 138 5.41 9.18 20.97
N PHE A 139 4.94 10.43 21.09
CA PHE A 139 5.70 11.59 20.62
C PHE A 139 7.04 11.74 21.34
N HIS A 140 7.07 11.49 22.65
CA HIS A 140 8.31 11.50 23.42
C HIS A 140 9.26 10.36 23.03
N VAL A 141 8.73 9.16 22.71
CA VAL A 141 9.52 8.04 22.17
C VAL A 141 10.20 8.45 20.88
N PHE A 142 9.46 9.01 19.93
CA PHE A 142 10.05 9.50 18.68
C PHE A 142 11.10 10.59 18.93
N ALA A 143 10.78 11.57 19.78
CA ALA A 143 11.68 12.67 20.10
C ALA A 143 12.98 12.17 20.73
N ALA A 144 12.93 11.13 21.58
CA ALA A 144 14.12 10.49 22.13
C ALA A 144 14.97 9.87 21.02
N LYS A 145 14.36 9.12 20.10
CA LYS A 145 15.06 8.51 18.97
C LYS A 145 15.66 9.54 18.03
N VAL A 146 14.99 10.67 17.79
CA VAL A 146 15.53 11.79 17.02
C VAL A 146 16.75 12.43 17.70
N ARG A 147 16.77 12.55 19.03
CA ARG A 147 17.93 13.08 19.77
C ARG A 147 19.16 12.18 19.66
N ASP A 148 18.95 10.87 19.51
CA ASP A 148 20.03 9.88 19.40
C ASP A 148 20.60 9.78 17.96
N LEU A 149 20.00 10.47 16.98
CA LEU A 149 20.47 10.45 15.59
C LEU A 149 21.79 11.20 15.41
N GLN A 150 22.65 10.66 14.55
CA GLN A 150 23.84 11.37 14.04
C GLN A 150 23.54 12.31 12.87
N CYS A 151 22.30 12.33 12.37
CA CYS A 151 21.87 13.25 11.33
C CYS A 151 20.73 14.14 11.83
N HIS A 152 20.58 15.31 11.20
CA HIS A 152 19.41 16.16 11.39
C HIS A 152 18.16 15.41 10.91
N PHE A 153 17.06 15.44 11.69
CA PHE A 153 15.73 15.04 11.22
C PHE A 153 14.91 16.28 10.85
N ASP A 154 14.56 16.45 9.58
CA ASP A 154 13.73 17.54 9.07
C ASP A 154 12.24 17.24 9.24
N PHE A 155 11.55 18.09 10.01
CA PHE A 155 10.13 17.95 10.26
C PHE A 155 9.25 18.53 9.15
N ALA A 156 9.84 19.19 8.14
CA ALA A 156 9.11 19.75 7.01
C ALA A 156 8.18 18.73 6.36
N ALA A 157 6.89 19.04 6.28
CA ALA A 157 5.84 18.20 5.71
C ALA A 157 5.70 16.79 6.33
N ALA A 158 6.32 16.53 7.49
CA ALA A 158 6.26 15.25 8.18
C ALA A 158 4.81 14.90 8.53
N SER A 159 4.42 13.63 8.28
CA SER A 159 3.10 13.12 8.66
C SER A 159 3.11 12.73 10.13
N VAL A 160 2.18 13.31 10.89
CA VAL A 160 1.98 12.97 12.31
C VAL A 160 1.68 11.48 12.47
N GLY A 161 0.82 10.91 11.64
CA GLY A 161 0.54 9.47 11.66
C GLY A 161 1.76 8.61 11.33
N ASN A 162 2.67 9.05 10.45
CA ASN A 162 3.90 8.28 10.16
C ASN A 162 4.82 8.29 11.38
N ILE A 163 4.96 9.44 12.04
CA ILE A 163 5.73 9.57 13.28
C ILE A 163 5.15 8.62 14.36
N MET A 164 3.83 8.61 14.52
CA MET A 164 3.15 7.74 15.49
C MET A 164 3.37 6.25 15.18
N LEU A 165 3.12 5.83 13.94
CA LEU A 165 3.30 4.42 13.56
C LEU A 165 4.78 4.01 13.66
N LYS A 166 5.72 4.88 13.29
CA LYS A 166 7.16 4.62 13.43
C LYS A 166 7.57 4.49 14.90
N SER A 167 6.99 5.29 15.79
CA SER A 167 7.25 5.20 17.23
C SER A 167 6.83 3.83 17.78
N MET A 168 5.64 3.36 17.42
CA MET A 168 5.15 2.04 17.84
C MET A 168 6.01 0.91 17.26
N GLU A 169 6.41 1.03 15.99
CA GLU A 169 7.25 0.03 15.31
C GLU A 169 8.62 -0.10 15.98
N MET A 170 9.25 1.02 16.36
CA MET A 170 10.51 1.00 17.10
C MET A 170 10.40 0.37 18.50
N GLU A 171 9.22 0.41 19.13
CA GLU A 171 9.01 -0.17 20.47
C GLU A 171 8.71 -1.66 20.44
N SER A 172 7.99 -2.13 19.41
CA SER A 172 7.32 -3.44 19.44
C SER A 172 7.41 -4.24 18.14
N GLY A 173 8.04 -3.69 17.10
CA GLY A 173 8.03 -4.26 15.75
C GLY A 173 6.74 -3.94 15.00
N ILE A 174 6.76 -4.16 13.68
CA ILE A 174 5.69 -3.68 12.78
C ILE A 174 4.33 -4.36 13.03
N ASP A 175 4.30 -5.66 13.30
CA ASP A 175 3.04 -6.39 13.46
C ASP A 175 2.28 -5.93 14.70
N ALA A 176 2.97 -5.81 15.84
CA ALA A 176 2.39 -5.29 17.08
C ALA A 176 2.01 -3.81 16.96
N ALA A 177 2.83 -3.02 16.26
CA ALA A 177 2.55 -1.62 15.98
C ALA A 177 1.27 -1.42 15.17
N LEU A 178 1.08 -2.17 14.08
CA LEU A 178 -0.14 -2.09 13.27
C LEU A 178 -1.37 -2.53 14.06
N HIS A 179 -1.27 -3.61 14.83
CA HIS A 179 -2.38 -4.05 15.69
C HIS A 179 -2.81 -2.96 16.68
N LYS A 180 -1.85 -2.35 17.38
CA LYS A 180 -2.11 -1.24 18.31
C LYS A 180 -2.66 -0.01 17.60
N PHE A 181 -2.13 0.32 16.42
CA PHE A 181 -2.56 1.48 15.64
C PHE A 181 -4.02 1.33 15.18
N LEU A 182 -4.43 0.14 14.73
CA LEU A 182 -5.81 -0.18 14.38
C LEU A 182 -6.74 -0.13 15.59
N GLN A 183 -6.29 -0.67 16.73
CA GLN A 183 -7.05 -0.62 17.98
C GLN A 183 -7.31 0.82 18.44
N LEU A 184 -6.30 1.71 18.39
CA LEU A 184 -6.47 3.12 18.74
C LEU A 184 -7.47 3.83 17.82
N GLY A 185 -7.49 3.45 16.54
CA GLY A 185 -8.44 3.97 15.56
C GLY A 185 -9.87 3.46 15.72
N GLY A 186 -10.11 2.50 16.61
CA GLY A 186 -11.38 1.80 16.73
C GLY A 186 -11.72 0.97 15.48
N VAL A 187 -10.70 0.51 14.75
CA VAL A 187 -10.92 -0.31 13.56
C VAL A 187 -11.48 -1.67 14.00
N PRO A 188 -12.60 -2.13 13.41
CA PRO A 188 -13.18 -3.43 13.73
C PRO A 188 -12.19 -4.59 13.50
N PRO A 189 -12.24 -5.65 14.33
CA PRO A 189 -11.25 -6.74 14.30
C PRO A 189 -11.30 -7.61 13.03
N ASN A 190 -12.38 -7.47 12.25
CA ASN A 190 -12.57 -8.15 10.98
C ASN A 190 -11.73 -7.53 9.84
N TYR A 191 -11.06 -6.39 10.09
CA TYR A 191 -10.05 -5.85 9.20
C TYR A 191 -8.64 -6.23 9.64
N SER A 192 -7.83 -6.63 8.66
CA SER A 192 -6.39 -6.81 8.84
C SER A 192 -5.61 -6.00 7.81
N ILE A 193 -4.53 -5.36 8.25
CA ILE A 193 -3.58 -4.69 7.37
C ILE A 193 -2.22 -5.33 7.61
N VAL A 194 -1.63 -5.84 6.54
CA VAL A 194 -0.40 -6.63 6.62
C VAL A 194 0.61 -6.07 5.61
N PRO A 195 1.87 -5.82 6.01
CA PRO A 195 2.92 -5.52 5.05
C PRO A 195 3.17 -6.73 4.15
N CYS A 196 3.43 -6.53 2.85
CA CYS A 196 3.71 -7.65 1.95
C CYS A 196 4.96 -8.44 2.36
N VAL A 197 5.94 -7.76 2.97
CA VAL A 197 7.20 -8.34 3.39
C VAL A 197 7.53 -8.00 4.83
N THR A 198 8.37 -8.82 5.42
CA THR A 198 9.05 -8.55 6.69
C THR A 198 10.55 -8.48 6.42
N LEU A 199 11.23 -7.51 7.05
CA LEU A 199 12.69 -7.47 6.99
C LEU A 199 13.26 -8.43 8.04
N PRO A 200 14.12 -9.39 7.63
CA PRO A 200 14.81 -10.24 8.57
C PRO A 200 15.56 -9.42 9.62
N ALA A 201 15.50 -9.86 10.89
CA ALA A 201 16.17 -9.19 12.00
C ALA A 201 17.68 -8.99 11.80
N HIS A 202 18.33 -9.83 10.98
CA HIS A 202 19.75 -9.70 10.67
C HIS A 202 20.06 -8.55 9.68
N LEU A 203 19.11 -8.15 8.83
CA LEU A 203 19.21 -6.92 8.04
C LEU A 203 18.88 -5.68 8.88
N LEU A 204 18.28 -5.88 10.05
CA LEU A 204 18.02 -4.86 11.07
C LEU A 204 19.12 -4.83 12.15
N HIS A 205 20.23 -5.57 11.98
CA HIS A 205 21.28 -5.62 13.00
C HIS A 205 21.73 -4.19 13.33
N PRO A 206 21.89 -3.87 14.64
CA PRO A 206 22.57 -2.66 15.04
C PRO A 206 24.05 -2.87 14.71
N LEU A 207 24.46 -2.58 13.47
CA LEU A 207 25.80 -2.06 13.27
C LEU A 207 25.88 -0.87 14.21
N GLN A 208 26.78 -0.98 15.19
CA GLN A 208 26.91 -0.16 16.39
C GLN A 208 26.14 1.17 16.32
N PRO A 209 25.26 1.47 17.30
CA PRO A 209 24.64 2.79 17.34
C PRO A 209 25.73 3.85 17.16
N PRO A 210 25.54 4.82 16.25
CA PRO A 210 24.22 5.28 15.75
C PRO A 210 24.18 5.46 14.22
N CYS A 211 24.26 4.36 13.45
CA CYS A 211 24.02 4.42 12.00
C CYS A 211 22.57 4.01 11.66
N PRO A 212 21.94 4.61 10.62
CA PRO A 212 20.61 4.21 10.17
C PRO A 212 20.62 2.75 9.72
N SER A 213 19.54 2.02 10.00
CA SER A 213 19.39 0.65 9.50
C SER A 213 19.37 0.64 7.97
N PRO A 214 19.75 -0.47 7.33
CA PRO A 214 19.55 -0.66 5.90
C PRO A 214 18.08 -0.43 5.51
N THR A 215 17.87 0.16 4.34
CA THR A 215 16.54 0.51 3.81
C THR A 215 16.14 -0.42 2.67
N LEU A 216 14.92 -0.93 2.71
CA LEU A 216 14.38 -1.69 1.58
C LEU A 216 13.91 -0.73 0.47
N GLN A 217 14.39 -0.93 -0.75
CA GLN A 217 14.01 -0.15 -1.93
C GLN A 217 13.57 -1.05 -3.08
N LEU A 218 12.86 -0.46 -4.03
CA LEU A 218 12.55 -1.07 -5.32
C LEU A 218 13.60 -0.70 -6.35
N GLN A 219 13.90 -1.64 -7.24
CA GLN A 219 14.71 -1.43 -8.41
C GLN A 219 14.02 -2.02 -9.64
N LEU A 220 13.87 -1.19 -10.67
CA LEU A 220 13.27 -1.54 -11.95
C LEU A 220 14.37 -1.65 -13.00
N VAL A 221 14.45 -2.81 -13.65
CA VAL A 221 15.30 -3.05 -14.82
C VAL A 221 14.42 -3.00 -16.06
N LEU A 222 14.82 -2.19 -17.02
CA LEU A 222 14.15 -2.04 -18.31
C LEU A 222 14.82 -2.90 -19.38
N ALA A 223 14.09 -3.21 -20.46
CA ALA A 223 14.55 -4.10 -21.53
C ALA A 223 15.77 -3.58 -22.30
N ASN A 224 16.06 -2.29 -22.24
CA ASN A 224 17.26 -1.68 -22.82
C ASN A 224 18.49 -1.77 -21.89
N GLY A 225 18.35 -2.34 -20.68
CA GLY A 225 19.40 -2.45 -19.67
C GLY A 225 19.43 -1.32 -18.65
N ASP A 226 18.59 -0.28 -18.79
CA ASP A 226 18.52 0.81 -17.82
C ASP A 226 17.99 0.32 -16.46
N VAL A 227 18.52 0.88 -15.39
CA VAL A 227 18.15 0.55 -14.01
C VAL A 227 17.69 1.80 -13.28
N ILE A 228 16.46 1.78 -12.78
CA ILE A 228 15.87 2.86 -11.97
C ILE A 228 15.71 2.35 -10.54
N THR A 229 16.27 3.06 -9.56
CA THR A 229 16.20 2.67 -8.14
C THR A 229 15.40 3.69 -7.35
N GLY A 230 14.50 3.20 -6.49
CA GLY A 230 13.57 3.99 -5.72
C GLY A 230 12.17 4.02 -6.33
N GLN A 231 11.15 3.81 -5.49
CA GLN A 231 9.74 3.80 -5.91
C GLN A 231 9.34 5.14 -6.55
N SER A 232 9.74 6.27 -5.95
CA SER A 232 9.40 7.59 -6.47
C SER A 232 10.09 7.86 -7.81
N GLU A 233 11.35 7.45 -7.98
CA GLU A 233 12.06 7.58 -9.27
C GLU A 233 11.47 6.73 -10.38
N ILE A 234 10.80 5.61 -10.06
CA ILE A 234 10.07 4.79 -11.03
C ILE A 234 8.75 5.46 -11.44
N SER A 235 8.01 5.97 -10.47
CA SER A 235 6.62 6.42 -10.68
C SER A 235 6.49 7.90 -11.03
N HIS A 236 7.20 8.77 -10.31
CA HIS A 236 7.15 10.22 -10.41
C HIS A 236 8.50 10.83 -9.98
N PRO A 237 9.51 10.81 -10.85
CA PRO A 237 10.87 11.23 -10.52
C PRO A 237 10.88 12.73 -10.16
N ALA A 238 11.76 13.09 -9.23
CA ALA A 238 11.88 14.48 -8.81
C ALA A 238 12.25 15.37 -10.02
N ASP A 239 11.68 16.58 -10.06
CA ASP A 239 12.12 17.58 -11.04
C ASP A 239 13.61 17.87 -10.78
N PRO A 240 14.52 17.72 -11.77
CA PRO A 240 15.94 18.03 -11.60
C PRO A 240 16.19 19.46 -11.09
N ALA A 241 15.26 20.39 -11.32
CA ALA A 241 15.32 21.75 -10.81
C ALA A 241 14.99 21.87 -9.31
N LEU A 242 14.26 20.91 -8.73
CA LEU A 242 13.87 20.85 -7.32
C LEU A 242 14.77 19.85 -6.58
N LYS A 243 15.70 20.37 -5.76
CA LYS A 243 16.67 19.55 -4.99
C LYS A 243 16.08 18.70 -3.85
N SER A 244 14.75 18.60 -3.68
CA SER A 244 14.12 17.97 -2.51
C SER A 244 12.98 17.03 -2.87
N GLN A 245 13.11 15.78 -2.46
CA GLN A 245 12.06 14.74 -2.53
C GLN A 245 10.96 14.92 -1.45
N LEU A 246 11.11 15.89 -0.53
CA LEU A 246 10.09 16.22 0.48
C LEU A 246 8.85 16.88 -0.14
N HIS A 247 9.04 17.54 -1.28
CA HIS A 247 7.98 18.25 -2.01
C HIS A 247 7.65 17.48 -3.28
N PHE A 248 6.66 16.59 -3.22
CA PHE A 248 6.24 15.79 -4.39
C PHE A 248 4.76 15.96 -4.70
N CYS A 249 4.40 15.73 -5.97
CA CYS A 249 3.03 15.69 -6.46
C CYS A 249 2.90 14.54 -7.47
N LYS A 250 1.97 13.61 -7.26
CA LYS A 250 1.73 12.49 -8.21
C LYS A 250 0.94 12.91 -9.45
N SER A 251 0.34 14.10 -9.44
CA SER A 251 -0.60 14.57 -10.47
C SER A 251 0.00 15.53 -11.49
N SER A 252 1.32 15.77 -11.47
CA SER A 252 2.01 16.45 -12.56
C SER A 252 2.09 15.52 -13.77
N GLY A 253 1.18 15.68 -14.74
CA GLY A 253 1.16 14.95 -16.02
C GLY A 253 2.36 15.23 -16.96
N SER A 254 3.51 15.62 -16.42
CA SER A 254 4.70 16.07 -17.14
C SER A 254 5.91 15.15 -16.96
N HIS A 255 5.76 13.99 -16.33
CA HIS A 255 6.87 13.05 -16.18
C HIS A 255 7.12 12.30 -17.50
N ALA A 256 8.39 12.25 -17.92
CA ALA A 256 8.79 11.48 -19.10
C ALA A 256 8.45 10.00 -18.91
N GLN A 257 8.01 9.33 -19.98
CA GLN A 257 7.68 7.91 -19.98
C GLN A 257 8.91 7.04 -19.68
N LEU A 258 8.71 5.77 -19.34
CA LEU A 258 9.80 4.80 -19.24
C LEU A 258 10.46 4.62 -20.62
N ALA A 259 11.80 4.58 -20.66
CA ALA A 259 12.56 4.56 -21.92
C ALA A 259 12.42 3.23 -22.69
N ALA A 260 12.04 2.16 -22.01
CA ALA A 260 11.80 0.84 -22.58
C ALA A 260 10.81 0.05 -21.71
N ALA A 261 10.35 -1.09 -22.22
CA ALA A 261 9.48 -2.00 -21.50
C ALA A 261 10.13 -2.51 -20.20
N VAL A 262 9.31 -2.83 -19.21
CA VAL A 262 9.76 -3.47 -17.96
C VAL A 262 10.33 -4.85 -18.26
N GLN A 263 11.56 -5.09 -17.81
CA GLN A 263 12.17 -6.42 -17.85
C GLN A 263 12.04 -7.13 -16.50
N GLN A 264 12.32 -6.43 -15.40
CA GLN A 264 12.28 -7.02 -14.06
C GLN A 264 12.08 -5.95 -12.98
N LEU A 265 11.21 -6.23 -12.01
CA LEU A 265 11.15 -5.50 -10.74
C LEU A 265 11.77 -6.37 -9.64
N ARG A 266 12.62 -5.78 -8.80
CA ARG A 266 13.25 -6.49 -7.67
C ARG A 266 13.40 -5.61 -6.44
N TYR A 267 13.50 -6.26 -5.29
CA TYR A 267 13.91 -5.60 -4.05
C TYR A 267 15.43 -5.49 -3.96
N VAL A 268 15.90 -4.37 -3.43
CA VAL A 268 17.28 -4.14 -3.04
C VAL A 268 17.32 -3.57 -1.64
N VAL A 269 18.40 -3.83 -0.92
CA VAL A 269 18.70 -3.20 0.35
C VAL A 269 19.77 -2.14 0.11
N ASP A 270 19.45 -0.91 0.49
CA ASP A 270 20.37 0.22 0.55
C ASP A 270 21.00 0.27 1.94
N ASP A 271 22.27 -0.11 2.03
CA ASP A 271 23.10 0.08 3.20
C ASP A 271 24.09 1.21 2.96
N ARG A 272 23.68 2.44 3.30
CA ARG A 272 24.51 3.66 3.21
C ARG A 272 25.05 3.93 1.79
N GLY A 273 24.19 3.79 0.78
CA GLY A 273 24.53 3.97 -0.64
C GLY A 273 25.06 2.71 -1.30
N THR A 274 25.30 1.63 -0.54
CA THR A 274 25.64 0.32 -1.11
C THR A 274 24.36 -0.46 -1.35
N LEU A 275 23.99 -0.61 -2.62
CA LEU A 275 22.83 -1.38 -3.03
C LEU A 275 23.18 -2.87 -3.18
N SER A 276 22.41 -3.74 -2.53
CA SER A 276 22.54 -5.20 -2.66
C SER A 276 21.18 -5.83 -3.01
N PRO A 277 21.13 -6.85 -3.89
CA PRO A 277 19.88 -7.58 -4.15
C PRO A 277 19.30 -8.18 -2.88
N ALA A 278 17.98 -8.13 -2.73
CA ALA A 278 17.27 -8.67 -1.58
C ALA A 278 16.07 -9.51 -2.01
N VAL A 279 15.86 -10.63 -1.32
CA VAL A 279 14.65 -11.45 -1.41
C VAL A 279 14.01 -11.45 -0.02
N PRO A 280 13.21 -10.42 0.31
CA PRO A 280 12.62 -10.32 1.62
C PRO A 280 11.53 -11.40 1.80
N ALA A 281 11.39 -11.91 3.01
CA ALA A 281 10.37 -12.91 3.34
C ALA A 281 8.99 -12.25 3.39
N ALA A 282 7.97 -12.93 2.87
CA ALA A 282 6.59 -12.48 3.01
C ALA A 282 6.15 -12.41 4.48
N SER A 283 5.20 -11.53 4.78
CA SER A 283 4.53 -11.61 6.08
C SER A 283 3.74 -12.92 6.20
N ALA A 284 4.00 -13.67 7.28
CA ALA A 284 3.30 -14.93 7.55
C ALA A 284 1.78 -14.74 7.69
N ALA A 285 1.33 -13.59 8.20
CA ALA A 285 -0.10 -13.26 8.25
C ALA A 285 -0.69 -13.07 6.85
N GLY A 286 0.07 -12.46 5.93
CA GLY A 286 -0.35 -12.25 4.55
C GLY A 286 -0.45 -13.57 3.78
N VAL A 287 0.53 -14.46 3.93
CA VAL A 287 0.51 -15.80 3.32
C VAL A 287 -0.71 -16.60 3.80
N ARG A 288 -0.97 -16.67 5.12
CA ARG A 288 -2.15 -17.36 5.67
C ARG A 288 -3.46 -16.76 5.18
N ALA A 289 -3.53 -15.44 5.04
CA ALA A 289 -4.72 -14.77 4.50
C ALA A 289 -4.97 -15.17 3.04
N ILE A 290 -3.92 -15.28 2.22
CA ILE A 290 -4.02 -15.73 0.84
C ILE A 290 -4.45 -17.20 0.76
N GLU A 291 -3.82 -18.09 1.53
CA GLU A 291 -4.14 -19.53 1.54
C GLU A 291 -5.59 -19.81 1.93
N SER A 292 -6.14 -18.97 2.81
CA SER A 292 -7.52 -19.05 3.28
C SER A 292 -8.47 -18.12 2.54
N ALA A 293 -8.02 -17.38 1.52
CA ALA A 293 -8.90 -16.47 0.81
C ALA A 293 -9.95 -17.25 0.00
N ASP A 294 -11.17 -16.74 0.00
CA ASP A 294 -12.21 -17.17 -0.95
C ASP A 294 -12.19 -16.26 -2.19
N PHE A 295 -11.69 -15.02 -2.03
CA PHE A 295 -11.65 -14.02 -3.07
C PHE A 295 -10.37 -13.16 -2.94
N ILE A 296 -9.65 -12.96 -4.04
CA ILE A 296 -8.41 -12.19 -4.10
C ILE A 296 -8.59 -11.07 -5.14
N VAL A 297 -8.42 -9.83 -4.72
CA VAL A 297 -8.50 -8.64 -5.57
C VAL A 297 -7.12 -8.01 -5.71
N TYR A 298 -6.65 -7.90 -6.96
CA TYR A 298 -5.57 -7.01 -7.34
C TYR A 298 -6.18 -5.65 -7.66
N SER A 299 -6.18 -4.76 -6.67
CA SER A 299 -6.92 -3.50 -6.73
C SER A 299 -6.21 -2.45 -7.59
N ILE A 300 -6.93 -1.36 -7.86
CA ILE A 300 -6.42 -0.20 -8.61
C ILE A 300 -5.27 0.51 -7.89
N GLY A 301 -4.39 1.09 -8.71
CA GLY A 301 -3.16 1.77 -8.29
C GLY A 301 -2.06 1.59 -9.34
N SER A 302 -0.96 2.32 -9.18
CA SER A 302 0.17 2.21 -10.11
C SER A 302 0.70 0.77 -10.18
N VAL A 303 0.71 0.21 -11.39
CA VAL A 303 0.85 -1.24 -11.57
C VAL A 303 2.22 -1.76 -11.11
N ILE A 304 3.29 -1.03 -11.40
CA ILE A 304 4.67 -1.43 -11.07
C ILE A 304 4.99 -1.08 -9.62
N THR A 305 4.53 0.06 -9.12
CA THR A 305 4.99 0.57 -7.82
C THR A 305 4.01 0.42 -6.66
N SER A 306 2.74 0.08 -6.92
CA SER A 306 1.73 -0.16 -5.88
C SER A 306 1.23 -1.61 -5.84
N LEU A 307 1.14 -2.27 -7.00
CA LEU A 307 0.64 -3.65 -7.07
C LEU A 307 1.77 -4.68 -7.12
N MET A 308 2.62 -4.61 -8.14
CA MET A 308 3.72 -5.55 -8.36
C MET A 308 4.69 -5.73 -7.18
N PRO A 309 4.98 -4.75 -6.30
CA PRO A 309 5.93 -4.97 -5.20
C PRO A 309 5.49 -6.08 -4.24
N SER A 310 4.18 -6.24 -4.04
CA SER A 310 3.64 -7.37 -3.27
C SER A 310 3.69 -8.69 -4.05
N LEU A 311 3.61 -8.64 -5.38
CA LEU A 311 3.50 -9.81 -6.25
C LEU A 311 4.86 -10.41 -6.64
N ILE A 312 5.96 -9.64 -6.54
CA ILE A 312 7.33 -10.14 -6.76
C ILE A 312 7.87 -10.96 -5.58
N VAL A 313 7.12 -11.04 -4.47
CA VAL A 313 7.53 -11.80 -3.28
C VAL A 313 7.23 -13.29 -3.50
N PRO A 314 8.24 -14.18 -3.50
CA PRO A 314 8.04 -15.57 -3.90
C PRO A 314 7.00 -16.33 -3.08
N GLU A 315 6.95 -16.16 -1.74
CA GLU A 315 5.95 -16.86 -0.94
C GLU A 315 4.53 -16.36 -1.20
N ILE A 316 4.33 -15.06 -1.48
CA ILE A 316 3.03 -14.51 -1.88
C ILE A 316 2.61 -15.10 -3.22
N ALA A 317 3.48 -15.10 -4.22
CA ALA A 317 3.19 -15.63 -5.54
C ALA A 317 2.84 -17.13 -5.50
N ARG A 318 3.59 -17.92 -4.69
CA ARG A 318 3.31 -19.34 -4.48
C ARG A 318 1.99 -19.57 -3.75
N ALA A 319 1.67 -18.79 -2.72
CA ALA A 319 0.40 -18.89 -2.00
C ALA A 319 -0.80 -18.59 -2.93
N ILE A 320 -0.69 -17.56 -3.79
CA ILE A 320 -1.69 -17.24 -4.81
C ILE A 320 -1.85 -18.40 -5.79
N ALA A 321 -0.74 -18.96 -6.28
CA ALA A 321 -0.75 -20.06 -7.24
C ALA A 321 -1.39 -21.32 -6.66
N ALA A 322 -1.11 -21.63 -5.39
CA ALA A 322 -1.60 -22.81 -4.69
C ALA A 322 -3.09 -22.71 -4.31
N ASN A 323 -3.61 -21.50 -4.07
CA ASN A 323 -5.03 -21.33 -3.77
C ASN A 323 -5.88 -21.38 -5.04
N SER A 324 -6.21 -22.59 -5.50
CA SER A 324 -7.11 -22.81 -6.65
C SER A 324 -8.58 -22.54 -6.36
N ALA A 325 -8.98 -22.51 -5.08
CA ALA A 325 -10.36 -22.28 -4.65
C ALA A 325 -10.76 -20.79 -4.71
N ALA A 326 -9.80 -19.88 -4.57
CA ALA A 326 -10.08 -18.44 -4.62
C ALA A 326 -10.36 -17.95 -6.04
N THR A 327 -11.42 -17.14 -6.15
CA THR A 327 -11.65 -16.27 -7.31
C THR A 327 -10.64 -15.12 -7.28
N LYS A 328 -9.92 -14.91 -8.39
CA LYS A 328 -8.81 -13.94 -8.49
C LYS A 328 -9.13 -12.88 -9.53
N VAL A 329 -9.30 -11.64 -9.09
CA VAL A 329 -9.79 -10.54 -9.93
C VAL A 329 -8.78 -9.41 -10.01
N LEU A 330 -8.42 -9.02 -11.24
CA LEU A 330 -7.60 -7.83 -11.50
C LEU A 330 -8.50 -6.65 -11.88
N LEU A 331 -8.38 -5.54 -11.16
CA LEU A 331 -8.98 -4.26 -11.54
C LEU A 331 -7.97 -3.44 -12.35
N GLN A 332 -8.28 -3.16 -13.60
CA GLN A 332 -7.41 -2.32 -14.44
C GLN A 332 -7.65 -0.84 -14.19
N ASN A 333 -6.60 -0.03 -14.24
CA ASN A 333 -6.74 1.42 -14.11
C ASN A 333 -7.57 2.01 -15.26
N GLY A 334 -8.24 3.14 -14.99
CA GLY A 334 -9.03 3.87 -15.98
C GLY A 334 -8.21 4.84 -16.85
N THR A 335 -7.03 5.24 -16.37
CA THR A 335 -6.14 6.20 -17.03
C THR A 335 -4.73 5.66 -17.09
N TYR A 336 -3.94 6.19 -18.02
CA TYR A 336 -2.51 5.92 -18.04
C TYR A 336 -1.78 6.67 -16.93
N ASP A 337 -0.77 6.02 -16.38
CA ASP A 337 0.33 6.65 -15.67
C ASP A 337 1.65 6.37 -16.39
N ARG A 338 2.75 6.90 -15.86
CA ARG A 338 4.10 6.67 -16.39
C ARG A 338 4.46 5.18 -16.52
N GLU A 339 3.92 4.36 -15.61
CA GLU A 339 4.24 2.94 -15.48
C GLU A 339 3.49 2.05 -16.47
N SER A 340 2.29 2.47 -16.85
CA SER A 340 1.38 1.71 -17.70
C SER A 340 1.24 2.27 -19.11
N PHE A 341 1.80 3.44 -19.41
CA PHE A 341 1.69 4.09 -20.72
C PHE A 341 2.09 3.15 -21.87
N GLY A 342 1.23 3.06 -22.88
CA GLY A 342 1.47 2.24 -24.08
C GLY A 342 1.08 0.76 -23.93
N LEU A 343 0.69 0.31 -22.74
CA LEU A 343 0.12 -1.02 -22.55
C LEU A 343 -1.36 -1.02 -22.97
N ASP A 344 -1.76 -2.00 -23.78
CA ASP A 344 -3.17 -2.36 -23.90
C ASP A 344 -3.62 -3.23 -22.72
N SER A 345 -4.92 -3.46 -22.61
CA SER A 345 -5.51 -4.24 -21.51
C SER A 345 -4.95 -5.67 -21.42
N ARG A 346 -4.62 -6.30 -22.55
CA ARG A 346 -4.02 -7.65 -22.52
C ARG A 346 -2.60 -7.60 -21.99
N SER A 347 -1.80 -6.64 -22.45
CA SER A 347 -0.39 -6.45 -22.06
C SER A 347 -0.29 -6.06 -20.59
N TYR A 348 -1.22 -5.24 -20.09
CA TYR A 348 -1.34 -4.92 -18.66
C TYR A 348 -1.56 -6.18 -17.83
N THR A 349 -2.55 -7.01 -18.19
CA THR A 349 -2.82 -8.27 -17.48
C THR A 349 -1.63 -9.22 -17.55
N GLN A 350 -1.00 -9.33 -18.73
CA GLN A 350 0.18 -10.17 -18.92
C GLN A 350 1.37 -9.70 -18.09
N LEU A 351 1.57 -8.39 -17.89
CA LEU A 351 2.60 -7.86 -17.00
C LEU A 351 2.40 -8.36 -15.56
N VAL A 352 1.17 -8.30 -15.05
CA VAL A 352 0.84 -8.80 -13.70
C VAL A 352 1.03 -10.32 -13.60
N GLU A 353 0.49 -11.09 -14.55
CA GLU A 353 0.58 -12.55 -14.53
C GLU A 353 2.01 -13.07 -14.73
N SER A 354 2.79 -12.44 -15.62
CA SER A 354 4.19 -12.82 -15.83
C SER A 354 5.05 -12.53 -14.60
N THR A 355 4.79 -11.41 -13.92
CA THR A 355 5.45 -11.06 -12.64
C THR A 355 5.20 -12.13 -11.59
N LEU A 356 3.93 -12.52 -11.39
CA LEU A 356 3.56 -13.58 -10.44
C LEU A 356 4.18 -14.93 -10.82
N ARG A 357 4.15 -15.29 -12.11
CA ARG A 357 4.73 -16.54 -12.60
C ARG A 357 6.24 -16.58 -12.39
N GLN A 358 6.94 -15.48 -12.66
CA GLN A 358 8.37 -15.37 -12.42
C GLN A 358 8.70 -15.51 -10.93
N ALA A 359 7.99 -14.78 -10.07
CA ALA A 359 8.19 -14.82 -8.61
C ALA A 359 7.91 -16.21 -8.01
N ALA A 360 6.88 -16.92 -8.48
CA ALA A 360 6.56 -18.27 -8.02
C ALA A 360 7.64 -19.31 -8.37
N ASN A 361 8.45 -19.05 -9.42
CA ASN A 361 9.43 -19.98 -9.98
C ASN A 361 10.89 -19.71 -9.57
N VAL A 362 11.17 -18.69 -8.74
CA VAL A 362 12.55 -18.27 -8.37
C VAL A 362 13.42 -19.40 -7.81
N ASP A 363 12.81 -20.43 -7.20
CA ASP A 363 13.53 -21.55 -6.56
C ASP A 363 13.30 -22.92 -7.25
N ARG A 364 12.63 -22.95 -8.41
CA ARG A 364 12.36 -24.21 -9.13
C ARG A 364 13.51 -24.50 -10.09
N CYS A 365 14.33 -25.49 -9.77
CA CYS A 365 15.26 -26.06 -10.75
C CYS A 365 14.46 -26.58 -11.95
N ASP A 366 14.90 -26.25 -13.17
CA ASP A 366 14.34 -26.73 -14.43
C ASP A 366 14.12 -28.26 -14.37
N GLY A 367 12.86 -28.71 -14.33
CA GLY A 367 12.56 -30.15 -14.27
C GLY A 367 11.10 -30.53 -14.01
N ASP A 368 10.28 -29.67 -13.41
CA ASP A 368 8.88 -30.02 -13.13
C ASP A 368 7.95 -29.68 -14.31
N ASN A 369 8.01 -30.50 -15.36
CA ASN A 369 7.20 -30.42 -16.58
C ASN A 369 5.73 -30.89 -16.40
N GLY A 370 5.23 -30.94 -15.16
CA GLY A 370 3.95 -31.60 -14.84
C GLY A 370 2.84 -30.74 -14.26
N GLN A 371 3.06 -29.48 -13.90
CA GLN A 371 2.03 -28.72 -13.17
C GLN A 371 1.01 -28.05 -14.10
N GLU A 372 -0.28 -28.28 -13.80
CA GLU A 372 -1.40 -27.51 -14.32
C GLU A 372 -1.06 -26.01 -14.26
N ARG A 373 -1.31 -25.32 -15.37
CA ARG A 373 -0.99 -23.91 -15.56
C ARG A 373 -1.71 -23.10 -14.47
N SER A 374 -1.00 -22.71 -13.41
CA SER A 374 -1.60 -22.02 -12.27
C SER A 374 -2.34 -20.76 -12.73
N VAL A 375 -3.61 -20.64 -12.34
CA VAL A 375 -4.44 -19.48 -12.66
C VAL A 375 -4.14 -18.38 -11.65
N PHE A 376 -3.34 -17.40 -12.06
CA PHE A 376 -3.03 -16.21 -11.26
C PHE A 376 -4.11 -15.13 -11.34
N CYS A 377 -4.83 -15.07 -12.46
CA CYS A 377 -5.93 -14.16 -12.70
C CYS A 377 -7.08 -14.89 -13.39
N SER A 378 -8.21 -15.00 -12.70
CA SER A 378 -9.42 -15.63 -13.25
C SER A 378 -10.30 -14.62 -14.01
N HIS A 379 -10.35 -13.38 -13.52
CA HIS A 379 -11.19 -12.33 -14.08
C HIS A 379 -10.43 -11.01 -14.14
N VAL A 380 -10.68 -10.23 -15.20
CA VAL A 380 -10.20 -8.86 -15.35
C VAL A 380 -11.42 -7.96 -15.43
N ILE A 381 -11.51 -6.96 -14.56
CA ILE A 381 -12.52 -5.90 -14.68
C ILE A 381 -11.81 -4.66 -15.23
N ARG A 382 -12.42 -4.06 -16.26
CA ARG A 382 -11.96 -2.82 -16.88
C ARG A 382 -13.11 -1.83 -17.08
N LEU A 383 -12.78 -0.56 -17.21
CA LEU A 383 -13.74 0.49 -17.52
C LEU A 383 -13.95 0.62 -19.03
N ALA A 384 -15.20 0.82 -19.45
CA ALA A 384 -15.59 1.06 -20.83
C ALA A 384 -14.98 2.36 -21.39
N ASN A 385 -14.86 3.39 -20.55
CA ASN A 385 -14.28 4.68 -20.87
C ASN A 385 -12.78 4.80 -20.50
N SER A 386 -12.10 3.67 -20.29
CA SER A 386 -10.66 3.66 -19.97
C SER A 386 -9.81 4.19 -21.12
N GLU A 387 -8.75 4.94 -20.80
CA GLU A 387 -7.69 5.33 -21.74
C GLU A 387 -6.82 4.16 -22.19
N ILE A 388 -6.76 3.10 -21.37
CA ILE A 388 -6.04 1.86 -21.69
C ILE A 388 -6.88 1.09 -22.73
N PRO A 389 -6.40 0.94 -23.97
CA PRO A 389 -7.22 0.40 -25.06
C PRO A 389 -7.50 -1.10 -24.84
N GLU A 390 -8.58 -1.57 -25.46
CA GLU A 390 -8.77 -3.01 -25.66
C GLU A 390 -7.70 -3.55 -26.60
N HIS A 391 -7.32 -4.82 -26.39
CA HIS A 391 -6.41 -5.48 -27.30
C HIS A 391 -7.15 -5.83 -28.59
N VAL A 392 -6.76 -5.20 -29.69
CA VAL A 392 -7.30 -5.51 -31.01
C VAL A 392 -6.40 -6.53 -31.69
N THR A 393 -6.93 -7.70 -32.01
CA THR A 393 -6.19 -8.71 -32.79
C THR A 393 -6.04 -8.27 -34.25
N ASP A 394 -5.00 -8.73 -34.95
CA ASP A 394 -4.78 -8.39 -36.36
C ASP A 394 -5.94 -8.81 -37.28
N ASP A 395 -6.69 -9.86 -36.92
CA ASP A 395 -7.90 -10.27 -37.63
C ASP A 395 -9.08 -9.31 -37.41
N GLN A 396 -9.24 -8.75 -36.21
CA GLN A 396 -10.27 -7.74 -35.93
C GLN A 396 -9.99 -6.40 -36.62
N ARG A 397 -8.71 -6.03 -36.79
CA ARG A 397 -8.31 -4.86 -37.60
C ARG A 397 -8.66 -5.03 -39.08
N ARG A 398 -8.69 -6.26 -39.60
CA ARG A 398 -9.00 -6.56 -41.01
C ARG A 398 -10.50 -6.73 -41.28
N ASN A 399 -11.27 -7.26 -40.33
CA ASN A 399 -12.68 -7.66 -40.57
C ASN A 399 -13.74 -6.84 -39.82
N GLY A 400 -13.37 -5.78 -39.08
CA GLY A 400 -14.33 -4.81 -38.53
C GLY A 400 -15.38 -5.37 -37.55
N THR A 401 -15.17 -6.56 -37.01
CA THR A 401 -16.10 -7.26 -36.12
C THR A 401 -15.51 -7.39 -34.72
N SER A 402 -16.15 -6.74 -33.75
CA SER A 402 -15.83 -6.83 -32.32
C SER A 402 -16.47 -8.09 -31.73
N THR A 403 -15.69 -9.15 -31.57
CA THR A 403 -16.06 -10.31 -30.75
C THR A 403 -15.25 -10.29 -29.46
N SER A 404 -15.89 -10.61 -28.34
CA SER A 404 -15.26 -10.73 -27.02
C SER A 404 -14.23 -11.86 -27.05
N THR A 405 -12.97 -11.51 -27.25
CA THR A 405 -11.88 -12.48 -27.26
C THR A 405 -11.48 -12.77 -25.82
N GLY A 406 -11.80 -13.97 -25.34
CA GLY A 406 -11.12 -14.54 -24.19
C GLY A 406 -9.61 -14.50 -24.43
N THR A 407 -8.86 -14.00 -23.47
CA THR A 407 -7.40 -14.13 -23.50
C THR A 407 -7.08 -15.63 -23.53
N GLY A 408 -6.15 -16.09 -24.37
CA GLY A 408 -5.78 -17.51 -24.50
C GLY A 408 -5.23 -18.19 -23.24
N THR A 409 -5.46 -17.60 -22.07
CA THR A 409 -5.14 -18.04 -20.70
C THR A 409 -6.38 -18.50 -19.92
N GLY A 410 -7.60 -18.36 -20.46
CA GLY A 410 -8.85 -18.71 -19.75
C GLY A 410 -9.36 -17.62 -18.81
N THR A 411 -8.74 -16.43 -18.80
CA THR A 411 -9.17 -15.28 -18.00
C THR A 411 -10.36 -14.57 -18.65
N VAL A 412 -11.42 -14.33 -17.87
CA VAL A 412 -12.65 -13.67 -18.33
C VAL A 412 -12.53 -12.16 -18.13
N THR A 413 -12.71 -11.38 -19.20
CA THR A 413 -12.73 -9.91 -19.12
C THR A 413 -14.16 -9.41 -19.00
N VAL A 414 -14.42 -8.56 -18.01
CA VAL A 414 -15.69 -7.88 -17.78
C VAL A 414 -15.47 -6.37 -17.93
N THR A 415 -16.27 -5.74 -18.79
CA THR A 415 -16.23 -4.30 -19.00
C THR A 415 -17.43 -3.65 -18.31
N ILE A 416 -17.17 -2.64 -17.47
CA ILE A 416 -18.21 -1.89 -16.75
C ILE A 416 -18.10 -0.39 -17.04
N GLN A 417 -19.18 0.34 -16.81
CA GLN A 417 -19.16 1.79 -16.98
C GLN A 417 -18.40 2.45 -15.82
N GLY A 418 -17.42 3.30 -16.13
CA GLY A 418 -16.78 4.19 -15.16
C GLY A 418 -17.51 5.53 -15.04
N ASP A 419 -17.17 6.30 -14.02
CA ASP A 419 -17.63 7.69 -13.90
C ASP A 419 -16.95 8.63 -14.92
N ALA A 420 -17.27 9.92 -14.88
CA ALA A 420 -16.72 10.91 -15.81
C ALA A 420 -15.18 11.04 -15.74
N ASP A 421 -14.60 10.78 -14.57
CA ASP A 421 -13.17 10.87 -14.30
C ASP A 421 -12.45 9.51 -14.49
N ARG A 422 -13.17 8.51 -15.03
CA ARG A 422 -12.69 7.14 -15.28
C ARG A 422 -12.29 6.42 -14.00
N PHE A 423 -13.03 6.65 -12.91
CA PHE A 423 -12.97 5.84 -11.72
C PHE A 423 -14.08 4.79 -11.71
N TYR A 424 -13.86 3.76 -10.90
CA TYR A 424 -14.85 2.74 -10.60
C TYR A 424 -15.94 3.33 -9.71
N ASP A 425 -17.19 3.25 -10.15
CA ASP A 425 -18.34 3.43 -9.27
C ASP A 425 -18.40 2.25 -8.27
N PRO A 426 -18.35 2.51 -6.94
CA PRO A 426 -18.27 1.43 -5.94
C PRO A 426 -19.45 0.45 -5.99
N GLN A 427 -20.67 0.94 -6.27
CA GLN A 427 -21.86 0.11 -6.30
C GLN A 427 -21.91 -0.78 -7.54
N THR A 428 -21.58 -0.23 -8.71
CA THR A 428 -21.48 -0.97 -9.96
C THR A 428 -20.41 -2.05 -9.85
N LEU A 429 -19.23 -1.69 -9.33
CA LEU A 429 -18.15 -2.65 -9.10
C LEU A 429 -18.56 -3.75 -8.12
N LEU A 430 -19.22 -3.43 -7.01
CA LEU A 430 -19.72 -4.40 -6.04
C LEU A 430 -20.68 -5.41 -6.69
N ASN A 431 -21.65 -4.92 -7.47
CA ASN A 431 -22.62 -5.77 -8.17
C ASN A 431 -21.91 -6.69 -9.17
N THR A 432 -20.92 -6.19 -9.90
CA THR A 432 -20.10 -6.99 -10.81
C THR A 432 -19.31 -8.05 -10.05
N LEU A 433 -18.62 -7.70 -8.97
CA LEU A 433 -17.83 -8.63 -8.16
C LEU A 433 -18.70 -9.76 -7.57
N ARG A 434 -19.92 -9.44 -7.12
CA ARG A 434 -20.90 -10.44 -6.63
C ARG A 434 -21.47 -11.35 -7.71
N SER A 435 -21.40 -10.95 -8.99
CA SER A 435 -21.86 -11.77 -10.12
C SER A 435 -20.82 -12.77 -10.60
N ILE A 436 -19.56 -12.61 -10.17
CA ILE A 436 -18.47 -13.52 -10.49
C ILE A 436 -18.65 -14.80 -9.64
N PRO A 437 -18.63 -15.98 -10.27
CA PRO A 437 -18.87 -17.25 -9.59
C PRO A 437 -17.80 -17.64 -8.56
#